data_AF-A0A3M1QZK9-F1
#
_entry.id   AF-A0A3M1QZK9-F1
#
_cell.length_a   1.000
_cell.length_b   1.000
_cell.length_c   1.000
_cell.angle_alpha   90.00
_cell.angle_beta   90.00
_cell.angle_gamma   90.00
#
_symmetry.space_group_name_H-M   'P 1'
#
loop_
_entity.id
_entity.type
_entity.pdbx_description
1 polymer ?
#
loop_
_entity_poly.entity_id
_entity_poly.type
_entity_poly.pdbx_seq_one_letter_code
_entity_poly.pdbx_strand_id
1 'polypeptide(L)'
;MSNRRLQRPLDPDAVKTANEKLWKQYPELEGRKLTMAPEDYKYRKYWVDQYLAANGKAEEPKPAAPPKRPAEKCDACRKLTAKLISVTFTSDHGLLTDKTDDWKKGGQLFEAKDKREWTEDHSFPISHSRKKKIALTVEFEIGPAGAAPDSGTVTGDGGDDALTFRGAIQLAPGRASASLTADKELPDRVAALKNKNIRWTVEGSRATAVAGTSGRHTIYVTLDTPKNEGKQEDGVTLKRMDKAVELVAGARSTDPHKIVAHLMAKFEFYTLERDPAVPAKYKHPTYFNNLGGAWPMADHIPQTGECQAIVRFVRGVIKQVGCPGKADTVVVWSDPNVNGGRKALESEWGKGGGLHGVKKVVDGKTWYAALADRNPIRNGQTFRPKQIGLNNFEACLRFEHNGVKKYYGGGAGVYDSPQEVLHAFYALVWVTFDVNAAGNETITIREIVQRYR
;
A
#
# COMPACT_ATOMS: atom_id res chain seq x y z
N MET A 1 -52.72 27.17 -4.59
CA MET A 1 -53.82 28.15 -4.72
C MET A 1 -55.10 27.45 -4.30
N SER A 2 -55.94 28.07 -3.46
CA SER A 2 -57.37 27.73 -3.51
C SER A 2 -57.79 28.14 -4.93
N ASN A 3 -58.03 27.18 -5.83
CA ASN A 3 -58.27 27.42 -7.26
C ASN A 3 -59.64 28.10 -7.52
N ARG A 4 -60.04 29.03 -6.66
CA ARG A 4 -61.31 29.75 -6.73
C ARG A 4 -61.10 30.99 -7.57
N ARG A 5 -61.69 31.00 -8.76
CA ARG A 5 -61.75 32.19 -9.63
C ARG A 5 -63.05 32.91 -9.29
N LEU A 6 -63.01 34.20 -8.98
CA LEU A 6 -64.23 34.97 -8.71
C LEU A 6 -64.97 35.30 -10.01
N GLN A 7 -66.30 35.19 -9.99
CA GLN A 7 -67.13 35.56 -11.13
C GLN A 7 -67.08 37.06 -11.36
N ARG A 8 -66.86 37.47 -12.62
CA ARG A 8 -66.83 38.89 -13.02
C ARG A 8 -68.08 39.28 -13.83
N PRO A 9 -68.58 40.53 -13.72
CA PRO A 9 -68.09 41.60 -12.85
C PRO A 9 -68.27 41.25 -11.35
N LEU A 10 -67.37 41.78 -10.51
CA LEU A 10 -67.46 41.55 -9.06
C LEU A 10 -68.67 42.28 -8.49
N ASP A 11 -69.30 41.68 -7.49
CA ASP A 11 -70.40 42.29 -6.75
C ASP A 11 -69.85 43.47 -5.90
N PRO A 12 -70.30 44.72 -6.13
CA PRO A 12 -69.77 45.88 -5.41
C PRO A 12 -69.96 45.84 -3.89
N ASP A 13 -71.08 45.30 -3.41
CA ASP A 13 -71.40 45.23 -1.98
C ASP A 13 -70.55 44.16 -1.28
N ALA A 14 -70.33 43.04 -1.95
CA ALA A 14 -69.42 42.00 -1.48
C ALA A 14 -67.96 42.48 -1.47
N VAL A 15 -67.54 43.27 -2.47
CA VAL A 15 -66.20 43.90 -2.51
C VAL A 15 -66.03 44.87 -1.33
N LYS A 16 -67.01 45.75 -1.09
CA LYS A 16 -66.97 46.70 0.02
C LYS A 16 -66.84 45.97 1.35
N THR A 17 -67.68 44.96 1.58
CA THR A 17 -67.65 44.13 2.80
C THR A 17 -66.31 43.42 2.97
N ALA A 18 -65.77 42.83 1.90
CA ALA A 18 -64.48 42.13 1.95
C ALA A 18 -63.32 43.09 2.27
N ASN A 19 -63.34 44.32 1.73
CA ASN A 19 -62.34 45.35 2.04
C ASN A 19 -62.42 45.80 3.50
N GLU A 20 -63.62 46.11 4.01
CA GLU A 20 -63.81 46.52 5.41
C GLU A 20 -63.32 45.44 6.39
N LYS A 21 -63.63 44.16 6.10
CA LYS A 21 -63.15 43.03 6.90
C LYS A 21 -61.63 42.86 6.81
N LEU A 22 -61.05 43.01 5.62
CA LEU A 22 -59.61 42.93 5.41
C LEU A 22 -58.88 44.02 6.22
N TRP A 23 -59.34 45.28 6.14
CA TRP A 23 -58.70 46.40 6.84
C TRP A 23 -58.89 46.35 8.34
N LYS A 24 -60.05 45.88 8.82
CA LYS A 24 -60.26 45.66 10.26
C LYS A 24 -59.31 44.60 10.82
N GLN A 25 -59.04 43.53 10.07
CA GLN A 25 -58.14 42.46 10.49
C GLN A 25 -56.66 42.82 10.28
N TYR A 26 -56.36 43.66 9.28
CA TYR A 26 -55.02 44.08 8.88
C TYR A 26 -55.00 45.59 8.58
N PRO A 27 -54.95 46.45 9.63
CA PRO A 27 -55.04 47.90 9.47
C PRO A 27 -53.93 48.49 8.59
N GLU A 28 -52.77 47.82 8.51
CA GLU A 28 -51.65 48.24 7.65
C GLU A 28 -51.99 48.17 6.14
N LEU A 29 -53.13 47.57 5.79
CA LEU A 29 -53.60 47.41 4.40
C LEU A 29 -54.68 48.40 3.99
N GLU A 30 -55.12 49.30 4.88
CA GLU A 30 -56.19 50.25 4.58
C GLU A 30 -55.84 51.10 3.34
N GLY A 31 -56.71 51.07 2.33
CA GLY A 31 -56.48 51.73 1.04
C GLY A 31 -55.41 51.09 0.13
N ARG A 32 -54.67 50.06 0.58
CA ARG A 32 -53.66 49.38 -0.24
C ARG A 32 -54.30 48.38 -1.20
N LYS A 33 -53.94 48.47 -2.49
CA LYS A 33 -54.33 47.47 -3.51
C LYS A 33 -53.49 46.20 -3.38
N LEU A 34 -54.14 45.06 -3.14
CA LEU A 34 -53.46 43.76 -3.13
C LEU A 34 -52.95 43.41 -4.53
N THR A 35 -51.68 43.03 -4.63
CA THR A 35 -51.01 42.60 -5.87
C THR A 35 -50.99 41.08 -5.98
N MET A 36 -50.41 40.52 -7.04
CA MET A 36 -50.18 39.06 -7.16
C MET A 36 -48.86 38.58 -6.53
N ALA A 37 -48.10 39.47 -5.89
CA ALA A 37 -46.82 39.13 -5.28
C ALA A 37 -46.97 38.08 -4.15
N PRO A 38 -45.93 37.27 -3.86
CA PRO A 38 -45.98 36.23 -2.84
C PRO A 38 -46.37 36.74 -1.44
N GLU A 39 -45.95 37.96 -1.08
CA GLU A 39 -46.16 38.58 0.24
C GLU A 39 -47.65 38.86 0.48
N ASP A 40 -48.39 39.15 -0.58
CA ASP A 40 -49.83 39.44 -0.54
C ASP A 40 -50.70 38.17 -0.53
N TYR A 41 -50.10 36.97 -0.63
CA TYR A 41 -50.83 35.72 -0.79
C TYR A 41 -51.84 35.46 0.34
N LYS A 42 -51.41 35.63 1.60
CA LYS A 42 -52.28 35.39 2.76
C LYS A 42 -53.47 36.37 2.80
N TYR A 43 -53.24 37.62 2.39
CA TYR A 43 -54.26 38.67 2.36
C TYR A 43 -55.26 38.45 1.22
N ARG A 44 -54.79 38.07 0.03
CA ARG A 44 -55.68 37.72 -1.10
C ARG A 44 -56.59 36.54 -0.75
N LYS A 45 -56.05 35.51 -0.10
CA LYS A 45 -56.84 34.35 0.34
C LYS A 45 -57.93 34.78 1.33
N TYR A 46 -57.55 35.53 2.37
CA TYR A 46 -58.50 36.06 3.34
C TYR A 46 -59.58 36.92 2.68
N TRP A 47 -59.19 37.84 1.79
CA TRP A 47 -60.11 38.71 1.06
C TRP A 47 -61.11 37.91 0.20
N VAL A 48 -60.65 36.87 -0.51
CA VAL A 48 -61.54 35.99 -1.28
C VAL A 48 -62.53 35.25 -0.38
N ASP A 49 -62.09 34.76 0.78
CA ASP A 49 -62.99 34.09 1.73
C ASP A 49 -64.07 35.07 2.27
N GLN A 50 -63.69 36.31 2.58
CA GLN A 50 -64.65 37.34 3.01
C GLN A 50 -65.59 37.77 1.89
N TYR A 51 -65.09 37.89 0.66
CA TYR A 51 -65.92 38.20 -0.51
C TYR A 51 -67.00 37.14 -0.74
N LEU A 52 -66.65 35.86 -0.66
CA LEU A 52 -67.61 34.76 -0.80
C LEU A 52 -68.59 34.69 0.38
N ALA A 53 -68.13 34.98 1.61
CA ALA A 53 -69.00 35.06 2.78
C ALA A 53 -70.00 36.23 2.69
N ALA A 54 -69.65 37.29 1.95
CA ALA A 54 -70.53 38.43 1.66
C ALA A 54 -71.40 38.21 0.41
N ASN A 55 -71.76 36.95 0.11
CA ASN A 55 -72.54 36.53 -1.06
C ASN A 55 -71.90 36.79 -2.43
N GLY A 56 -70.61 37.12 -2.48
CA GLY A 56 -69.86 37.14 -3.73
C GLY A 56 -69.80 35.75 -4.38
N LYS A 57 -69.76 35.69 -5.72
CA LYS A 57 -69.78 34.43 -6.47
C LYS A 57 -68.39 34.01 -6.96
N ALA A 58 -68.11 32.71 -6.92
CA ALA A 58 -66.98 32.10 -7.61
C ALA A 58 -67.44 31.40 -8.89
N GLU A 59 -66.61 31.45 -9.94
CA GLU A 59 -66.71 30.58 -11.09
C GLU A 59 -66.27 29.17 -10.67
N GLU A 60 -67.14 28.18 -10.91
CA GLU A 60 -66.72 26.79 -10.87
C GLU A 60 -65.67 26.55 -11.96
N PRO A 61 -64.52 25.93 -11.63
CA PRO A 61 -63.52 25.63 -12.65
C PRO A 61 -64.13 24.69 -13.68
N LYS A 62 -64.37 25.23 -14.89
CA LYS A 62 -64.77 24.42 -16.04
C LYS A 62 -63.73 23.31 -16.21
N PRO A 63 -64.11 22.02 -16.22
CA PRO A 63 -63.16 20.94 -16.41
C PRO A 63 -62.35 21.20 -17.68
N ALA A 64 -61.02 21.21 -17.56
CA ALA A 64 -60.17 21.37 -18.72
C ALA A 64 -60.52 20.28 -19.73
N ALA A 65 -60.80 20.66 -20.98
CA ALA A 65 -60.98 19.69 -22.05
C ALA A 65 -59.74 18.79 -22.11
N PRO A 66 -59.91 17.46 -22.27
CA PRO A 66 -58.78 16.55 -22.34
C PRO A 66 -57.86 16.98 -23.51
N PRO A 67 -56.53 17.02 -23.30
CA PRO A 67 -55.61 17.44 -24.35
C PRO A 67 -55.77 16.54 -25.57
N LYS A 68 -55.92 17.14 -26.75
CA LYS A 68 -56.21 16.47 -28.04
C LYS A 68 -55.06 15.60 -28.58
N ARG A 69 -53.97 15.42 -27.82
CA ARG A 69 -52.84 14.57 -28.19
C ARG A 69 -52.32 13.86 -26.93
N PRO A 70 -52.09 12.53 -26.96
CA PRO A 70 -51.21 11.93 -25.96
C PRO A 70 -49.89 12.69 -26.03
N ALA A 71 -49.35 13.09 -24.88
CA ALA A 71 -47.96 13.55 -24.84
C ALA A 71 -47.12 12.47 -25.53
N GLU A 72 -46.37 12.84 -26.58
CA GLU A 72 -45.30 11.97 -27.06
C GLU A 72 -44.52 11.50 -25.84
N LYS A 73 -44.27 10.18 -25.73
CA LYS A 73 -43.48 9.62 -24.63
C LYS A 73 -42.24 10.49 -24.50
N CYS A 74 -42.12 11.19 -23.38
CA CYS A 74 -40.97 12.05 -23.13
C CYS A 74 -39.72 11.16 -23.18
N ASP A 75 -38.98 11.19 -24.29
CA ASP A 75 -37.71 10.45 -24.40
C ASP A 75 -36.70 10.97 -23.37
N ALA A 76 -36.89 12.20 -22.88
CA ALA A 76 -36.18 12.79 -21.76
C ALA A 76 -36.62 12.26 -20.37
N CYS A 77 -37.61 11.37 -20.28
CA CYS A 77 -38.02 10.65 -19.06
C CYS A 77 -37.50 9.21 -19.02
N ARG A 78 -36.67 8.76 -19.96
CA ARG A 78 -36.06 7.44 -19.85
C ARG A 78 -35.09 7.42 -18.66
N LYS A 79 -35.25 6.43 -17.78
CA LYS A 79 -34.46 6.27 -16.55
C LYS A 79 -32.98 6.11 -16.91
N LEU A 80 -32.11 6.92 -16.28
CA LEU A 80 -30.66 6.78 -16.39
C LEU A 80 -30.24 5.33 -16.08
N THR A 81 -29.45 4.73 -16.96
CA THR A 81 -28.77 3.47 -16.71
C THR A 81 -27.27 3.69 -16.78
N ALA A 82 -26.53 3.04 -15.90
CA ALA A 82 -25.08 3.01 -15.94
C ALA A 82 -24.62 1.56 -15.75
N LYS A 83 -23.62 1.13 -16.50
CA LYS A 83 -22.92 -0.14 -16.27
C LYS A 83 -21.43 0.14 -16.16
N LEU A 84 -20.81 -0.27 -15.06
CA LEU A 84 -19.36 -0.19 -14.89
C LEU A 84 -18.65 -1.06 -15.94
N ILE A 85 -17.66 -0.49 -16.61
CA ILE A 85 -16.84 -1.16 -17.61
C ILE A 85 -15.47 -1.50 -17.03
N SER A 86 -14.80 -0.53 -16.40
CA SER A 86 -13.42 -0.69 -15.95
C SER A 86 -13.05 0.25 -14.80
N VAL A 87 -11.97 -0.11 -14.09
CA VAL A 87 -11.27 0.76 -13.14
C VAL A 87 -9.79 0.76 -13.48
N THR A 88 -9.17 1.94 -13.47
CA THR A 88 -7.73 2.14 -13.65
C THR A 88 -7.15 2.95 -12.49
N PHE A 89 -6.26 2.39 -11.69
CA PHE A 89 -5.65 3.07 -10.54
C PHE A 89 -4.44 3.91 -10.99
N THR A 90 -4.63 5.21 -11.14
CA THR A 90 -3.62 6.13 -11.68
C THR A 90 -2.49 6.48 -10.71
N SER A 91 -2.62 6.07 -9.45
CA SER A 91 -1.63 6.27 -8.40
C SER A 91 -0.87 4.99 -8.03
N ASP A 92 -1.10 3.89 -8.74
CA ASP A 92 -0.37 2.64 -8.55
C ASP A 92 1.12 2.85 -8.89
N HIS A 93 1.99 2.09 -8.23
CA HIS A 93 3.41 2.12 -8.54
C HIS A 93 3.74 1.48 -9.90
N GLY A 94 2.90 0.58 -10.43
CA GLY A 94 3.10 -0.05 -11.75
C GLY A 94 4.26 -1.05 -11.79
N LEU A 95 4.72 -1.55 -10.63
CA LEU A 95 5.91 -2.41 -10.54
C LEU A 95 5.61 -3.90 -10.36
N LEU A 96 4.37 -4.25 -10.02
CA LEU A 96 3.99 -5.63 -9.70
C LEU A 96 3.93 -6.51 -10.96
N THR A 97 4.61 -7.66 -10.90
CA THR A 97 4.47 -8.74 -11.88
C THR A 97 3.59 -9.88 -11.35
N ASP A 98 2.97 -10.63 -12.25
CA ASP A 98 2.12 -11.80 -11.97
C ASP A 98 2.83 -13.06 -11.42
N LYS A 99 4.15 -13.00 -11.21
CA LYS A 99 4.96 -14.14 -10.74
C LYS A 99 4.62 -14.56 -9.30
N THR A 100 4.15 -15.80 -9.14
CA THR A 100 3.60 -16.35 -7.87
C THR A 100 4.11 -17.75 -7.47
N ASP A 101 4.61 -18.54 -8.42
CA ASP A 101 5.00 -19.94 -8.28
C ASP A 101 6.30 -20.12 -7.48
N ASP A 102 7.32 -19.30 -7.73
CA ASP A 102 8.63 -19.38 -7.06
C ASP A 102 9.17 -18.01 -6.63
N TRP A 103 10.36 -18.02 -6.04
CA TRP A 103 11.03 -16.84 -5.53
C TRP A 103 11.88 -16.10 -6.57
N LYS A 104 11.91 -16.54 -7.83
CA LYS A 104 12.63 -15.84 -8.88
C LYS A 104 11.93 -14.53 -9.22
N LYS A 105 12.71 -13.56 -9.70
CA LYS A 105 12.16 -12.43 -10.47
C LYS A 105 11.63 -12.93 -11.82
N GLY A 106 10.74 -12.17 -12.44
CA GLY A 106 10.17 -12.49 -13.75
C GLY A 106 8.66 -12.28 -13.73
N GLY A 107 7.95 -12.94 -14.65
CA GLY A 107 6.54 -12.68 -14.90
C GLY A 107 6.33 -11.47 -15.78
N GLN A 108 5.06 -11.20 -16.08
CA GLN A 108 4.62 -10.03 -16.83
C GLN A 108 4.09 -8.98 -15.85
N LEU A 109 4.47 -7.71 -16.06
CA LEU A 109 3.86 -6.59 -15.32
C LEU A 109 2.35 -6.60 -15.55
N PHE A 110 1.57 -6.36 -14.48
CA PHE A 110 0.11 -6.31 -14.62
C PHE A 110 -0.34 -5.23 -15.61
N GLU A 111 0.28 -4.04 -15.57
CA GLU A 111 0.01 -2.95 -16.53
C GLU A 111 0.27 -3.37 -17.99
N ALA A 112 1.24 -4.26 -18.23
CA ALA A 112 1.55 -4.76 -19.56
C ALA A 112 0.56 -5.82 -20.06
N LYS A 113 -0.25 -6.42 -19.16
CA LYS A 113 -1.34 -7.32 -19.54
C LYS A 113 -2.58 -6.54 -19.93
N ASP A 114 -2.96 -5.60 -19.08
CA ASP A 114 -4.01 -4.63 -19.32
C ASP A 114 -3.72 -3.42 -18.41
N LYS A 115 -3.84 -2.21 -18.97
CA LYS A 115 -3.70 -0.98 -18.20
C LYS A 115 -4.85 -0.75 -17.23
N ARG A 116 -5.95 -1.48 -17.38
CA ARG A 116 -7.10 -1.45 -16.48
C ARG A 116 -6.91 -2.55 -15.46
N GLU A 117 -6.69 -2.19 -14.20
CA GLU A 117 -6.51 -3.18 -13.15
C GLU A 117 -7.79 -3.95 -12.86
N TRP A 118 -8.96 -3.39 -13.18
CA TRP A 118 -10.21 -4.13 -13.06
C TRP A 118 -11.07 -4.05 -14.30
N THR A 119 -11.60 -5.20 -14.70
CA THR A 119 -12.69 -5.39 -15.66
C THR A 119 -13.60 -6.53 -15.16
N GLU A 120 -14.65 -6.88 -15.88
CA GLU A 120 -15.46 -8.08 -15.54
C GLU A 120 -14.64 -9.39 -15.62
N ASP A 121 -13.57 -9.42 -16.42
CA ASP A 121 -12.75 -10.62 -16.66
C ASP A 121 -11.62 -10.79 -15.64
N HIS A 122 -11.13 -9.69 -15.04
CA HIS A 122 -9.98 -9.74 -14.15
C HIS A 122 -9.94 -8.62 -13.11
N SER A 123 -9.14 -8.86 -12.06
CA SER A 123 -8.83 -7.91 -11.00
C SER A 123 -7.36 -8.06 -10.61
N PHE A 124 -6.50 -7.16 -11.06
CA PHE A 124 -5.06 -7.16 -10.78
C PHE A 124 -4.76 -6.47 -9.45
N PRO A 125 -3.77 -6.96 -8.69
CA PRO A 125 -3.33 -6.31 -7.47
C PRO A 125 -2.54 -5.04 -7.77
N ILE A 126 -2.66 -4.07 -6.88
CA ILE A 126 -1.96 -2.77 -6.95
C ILE A 126 -1.14 -2.50 -5.69
N SER A 127 -0.24 -1.53 -5.77
CA SER A 127 0.58 -1.04 -4.67
C SER A 127 0.57 0.48 -4.57
N HIS A 128 0.43 1.01 -3.36
CA HIS A 128 0.43 2.45 -3.09
C HIS A 128 1.20 2.78 -1.82
N SER A 129 1.82 3.95 -1.80
CA SER A 129 2.47 4.47 -0.60
C SER A 129 1.41 4.83 0.46
N ARG A 130 1.69 4.51 1.73
CA ARG A 130 0.91 4.95 2.90
C ARG A 130 0.73 6.48 2.93
N LYS A 131 -0.29 6.96 3.66
CA LYS A 131 -0.56 8.42 3.79
C LYS A 131 -0.68 9.13 2.45
N LYS A 132 -1.19 8.42 1.45
CA LYS A 132 -1.56 8.96 0.14
C LYS A 132 -2.98 8.56 -0.16
N LYS A 133 -3.71 9.45 -0.83
CA LYS A 133 -5.03 9.15 -1.37
C LYS A 133 -4.85 8.30 -2.62
N ILE A 134 -5.73 7.32 -2.80
CA ILE A 134 -5.80 6.58 -4.04
C ILE A 134 -6.49 7.47 -5.09
N ALA A 135 -5.87 7.63 -6.24
CA ALA A 135 -6.48 8.20 -7.44
C ALA A 135 -6.74 7.10 -8.48
N LEU A 136 -7.86 7.23 -9.19
CA LEU A 136 -8.27 6.28 -10.23
C LEU A 136 -9.10 6.96 -11.33
N THR A 137 -9.27 6.25 -12.44
CA THR A 137 -10.26 6.55 -13.49
C THR A 137 -11.23 5.38 -13.57
N VAL A 138 -12.52 5.67 -13.62
CA VAL A 138 -13.58 4.70 -13.86
C VAL A 138 -14.25 4.95 -15.19
N GLU A 139 -14.63 3.87 -15.88
CA GLU A 139 -15.39 3.93 -17.13
C GLU A 139 -16.75 3.27 -16.97
N PHE A 140 -17.78 3.89 -17.53
CA PHE A 140 -19.16 3.41 -17.53
C PHE A 140 -19.75 3.41 -18.93
N GLU A 141 -20.66 2.49 -19.20
CA GLU A 141 -21.61 2.56 -20.30
C GLU A 141 -22.88 3.25 -19.78
N ILE A 142 -23.18 4.43 -20.29
CA ILE A 142 -24.32 5.25 -19.92
C ILE A 142 -25.44 5.07 -20.94
N GLY A 143 -26.67 4.95 -20.46
CA GLY A 143 -27.84 4.81 -21.29
C GLY A 143 -29.09 5.48 -20.72
N PRO A 144 -30.20 5.44 -21.47
CA PRO A 144 -30.32 4.80 -22.79
C PRO A 144 -29.81 5.68 -23.94
N ALA A 145 -29.60 5.06 -25.10
CA ALA A 145 -29.29 5.76 -26.35
C ALA A 145 -30.32 6.87 -26.65
N GLY A 146 -29.83 8.04 -27.06
CA GLY A 146 -30.65 9.22 -27.37
C GLY A 146 -31.04 10.09 -26.16
N ALA A 147 -30.61 9.74 -24.94
CA ALA A 147 -30.77 10.64 -23.80
C ALA A 147 -29.94 11.92 -24.00
N ALA A 148 -30.49 13.07 -23.61
CA ALA A 148 -29.77 14.34 -23.65
C ALA A 148 -28.57 14.30 -22.68
N PRO A 149 -27.41 14.89 -23.04
CA PRO A 149 -26.28 15.03 -22.14
C PRO A 149 -26.69 15.69 -20.81
N ASP A 150 -26.13 15.20 -19.72
CA ASP A 150 -26.33 15.71 -18.36
C ASP A 150 -24.99 15.75 -17.62
N SER A 151 -24.92 16.50 -16.54
CA SER A 151 -23.81 16.45 -15.59
C SER A 151 -24.23 15.69 -14.34
N GLY A 152 -23.33 14.90 -13.79
CA GLY A 152 -23.62 14.09 -12.61
C GLY A 152 -22.45 13.92 -11.68
N THR A 153 -22.67 13.11 -10.66
CA THR A 153 -21.66 12.68 -9.69
C THR A 153 -21.54 11.16 -9.74
N VAL A 154 -20.31 10.65 -9.70
CA VAL A 154 -20.01 9.24 -9.48
C VAL A 154 -19.60 9.07 -8.03
N THR A 155 -20.14 8.03 -7.39
CA THR A 155 -19.69 7.57 -6.08
C THR A 155 -19.26 6.12 -6.16
N GLY A 156 -18.06 5.82 -5.66
CA GLY A 156 -17.59 4.46 -5.38
C GLY A 156 -17.51 4.25 -3.87
N ASP A 157 -18.24 3.29 -3.33
CA ASP A 157 -18.25 2.96 -1.90
C ASP A 157 -17.56 1.60 -1.64
N GLY A 158 -16.36 1.66 -1.06
CA GLY A 158 -15.57 0.51 -0.66
C GLY A 158 -15.77 0.03 0.78
N GLY A 159 -16.69 0.65 1.53
CA GLY A 159 -16.92 0.39 2.97
C GLY A 159 -15.83 0.92 3.91
N ASP A 160 -14.86 1.66 3.38
CA ASP A 160 -13.77 2.35 4.09
C ASP A 160 -13.50 3.66 3.35
N ASP A 161 -13.34 4.77 4.07
CA ASP A 161 -13.11 6.09 3.49
C ASP A 161 -11.84 6.18 2.62
N ALA A 162 -10.84 5.33 2.86
CA ALA A 162 -9.66 5.22 1.99
C ALA A 162 -9.97 4.55 0.63
N LEU A 163 -11.17 3.99 0.50
CA LEU A 163 -11.73 3.34 -0.70
C LEU A 163 -13.12 3.90 -1.05
N THR A 164 -13.46 5.09 -0.54
CA THR A 164 -14.64 5.85 -0.93
C THR A 164 -14.21 6.95 -1.89
N PHE A 165 -14.85 7.04 -3.04
CA PHE A 165 -14.49 7.94 -4.14
C PHE A 165 -15.70 8.77 -4.53
N ARG A 166 -15.50 10.07 -4.80
CA ARG A 166 -16.54 10.96 -5.33
C ARG A 166 -15.96 11.90 -6.37
N GLY A 167 -16.73 12.20 -7.40
CA GLY A 167 -16.32 13.16 -8.41
C GLY A 167 -17.35 13.38 -9.51
N ALA A 168 -17.14 14.42 -10.30
CA ALA A 168 -18.04 14.77 -11.38
C ALA A 168 -17.88 13.85 -12.60
N ILE A 169 -18.96 13.67 -13.35
CA ILE A 169 -18.98 12.94 -14.62
C ILE A 169 -19.89 13.64 -15.62
N GLN A 170 -19.51 13.60 -16.89
CA GLN A 170 -20.41 13.97 -17.99
C GLN A 170 -21.19 12.74 -18.43
N LEU A 171 -22.51 12.82 -18.33
CA LEU A 171 -23.45 11.75 -18.65
C LEU A 171 -23.98 11.97 -20.06
N ALA A 172 -23.35 11.35 -21.04
CA ALA A 172 -23.88 11.24 -22.40
C ALA A 172 -24.04 9.75 -22.73
N PRO A 173 -25.04 9.36 -23.55
CA PRO A 173 -25.19 7.96 -23.96
C PRO A 173 -23.91 7.40 -24.59
N GLY A 174 -23.56 6.16 -24.24
CA GLY A 174 -22.32 5.51 -24.62
C GLY A 174 -21.29 5.53 -23.49
N ARG A 175 -19.99 5.50 -23.84
CA ARG A 175 -18.92 5.47 -22.84
C ARG A 175 -18.70 6.83 -22.19
N ALA A 176 -18.66 6.83 -20.87
CA ALA A 176 -18.28 7.98 -20.06
C ALA A 176 -17.18 7.58 -19.06
N SER A 177 -16.32 8.52 -18.69
CA SER A 177 -15.27 8.30 -17.70
C SER A 177 -15.23 9.41 -16.66
N ALA A 178 -14.75 9.07 -15.47
CA ALA A 178 -14.52 10.02 -14.39
C ALA A 178 -13.20 9.73 -13.70
N SER A 179 -12.40 10.77 -13.46
CA SER A 179 -11.20 10.69 -12.64
C SER A 179 -11.54 11.08 -11.20
N LEU A 180 -11.25 10.18 -10.28
CA LEU A 180 -11.67 10.26 -8.88
C LEU A 180 -10.45 10.15 -7.96
N THR A 181 -10.60 10.68 -6.75
CA THR A 181 -9.63 10.52 -5.67
C THR A 181 -10.37 10.10 -4.41
N ALA A 182 -9.76 9.23 -3.61
CA ALA A 182 -10.34 8.74 -2.37
C ALA A 182 -10.58 9.88 -1.36
N ASP A 183 -11.63 9.72 -0.54
CA ASP A 183 -12.02 10.70 0.48
C ASP A 183 -10.92 10.83 1.54
N LYS A 184 -10.28 9.71 1.94
CA LYS A 184 -9.16 9.67 2.88
C LYS A 184 -7.90 9.03 2.32
N GLU A 185 -6.79 9.30 3.01
CA GLU A 185 -5.50 8.66 2.75
C GLU A 185 -5.49 7.21 3.24
N LEU A 186 -4.67 6.39 2.60
CA LEU A 186 -4.33 5.06 3.05
C LEU A 186 -3.72 5.07 4.47
N PRO A 187 -3.93 4.00 5.26
CA PRO A 187 -3.47 3.94 6.64
C PRO A 187 -1.95 4.11 6.74
N ASP A 188 -1.51 4.72 7.85
CA ASP A 188 -0.10 4.97 8.12
C ASP A 188 0.68 3.72 8.58
N ARG A 189 0.69 2.66 7.76
CA ARG A 189 1.37 1.40 8.02
C ARG A 189 1.50 0.57 6.75
N VAL A 190 2.41 -0.41 6.77
CA VAL A 190 2.45 -1.47 5.76
C VAL A 190 1.28 -2.43 5.99
N ALA A 191 0.49 -2.71 4.96
CA ALA A 191 -0.67 -3.59 5.03
C ALA A 191 -1.06 -4.15 3.65
N ALA A 192 -1.84 -5.24 3.64
CA ALA A 192 -2.53 -5.72 2.44
C ALA A 192 -4.04 -5.62 2.65
N LEU A 193 -4.73 -4.77 1.89
CA LEU A 193 -6.18 -4.68 1.87
C LEU A 193 -6.69 -5.68 0.81
N LYS A 194 -6.93 -6.92 1.24
CA LYS A 194 -7.36 -8.02 0.36
C LYS A 194 -8.88 -8.09 0.26
N ASN A 195 -9.36 -8.62 -0.87
CA ASN A 195 -10.78 -8.89 -1.14
C ASN A 195 -11.70 -7.67 -0.97
N LYS A 196 -11.23 -6.49 -1.37
CA LYS A 196 -12.03 -5.26 -1.30
C LYS A 196 -12.95 -5.16 -2.51
N ASN A 197 -14.19 -4.73 -2.28
CA ASN A 197 -15.17 -4.47 -3.33
C ASN A 197 -15.58 -3.00 -3.24
N ILE A 198 -15.76 -2.34 -4.37
CA ILE A 198 -16.23 -0.95 -4.46
C ILE A 198 -17.55 -0.96 -5.23
N ARG A 199 -18.63 -0.51 -4.59
CA ARG A 199 -19.96 -0.39 -5.19
C ARG A 199 -20.09 0.96 -5.88
N TRP A 200 -20.50 0.97 -7.14
CA TRP A 200 -20.53 2.18 -7.96
C TRP A 200 -21.95 2.65 -8.20
N THR A 201 -22.15 3.96 -8.02
CA THR A 201 -23.42 4.66 -8.24
C THR A 201 -23.14 5.91 -9.07
N VAL A 202 -24.04 6.19 -10.02
CA VAL A 202 -24.00 7.38 -10.87
C VAL A 202 -25.28 8.18 -10.64
N GLU A 203 -25.14 9.45 -10.26
CA GLU A 203 -26.23 10.38 -9.96
C GLU A 203 -26.27 11.49 -11.00
N GLY A 204 -27.32 11.55 -11.80
CA GLY A 204 -27.61 12.69 -12.68
C GLY A 204 -28.65 13.62 -12.07
N SER A 205 -28.96 14.73 -12.75
CA SER A 205 -29.95 15.72 -12.29
C SER A 205 -31.35 15.16 -12.03
N ARG A 206 -31.68 14.04 -12.70
CA ARG A 206 -33.04 13.47 -12.76
C ARG A 206 -33.16 12.08 -12.16
N ALA A 207 -32.05 11.37 -11.95
CA ALA A 207 -32.09 9.98 -11.53
C ALA A 207 -30.74 9.49 -10.98
N THR A 208 -30.80 8.48 -10.14
CA THR A 208 -29.66 7.71 -9.66
C THR A 208 -29.67 6.31 -10.28
N ALA A 209 -28.53 5.84 -10.75
CA ALA A 209 -28.32 4.51 -11.31
C ALA A 209 -27.24 3.75 -10.52
N VAL A 210 -27.54 2.51 -10.13
CA VAL A 210 -26.53 1.58 -9.61
C VAL A 210 -25.75 1.03 -10.80
N ALA A 211 -24.44 1.30 -10.82
CA ALA A 211 -23.58 0.98 -11.95
C ALA A 211 -22.89 -0.38 -11.86
N GLY A 212 -22.90 -1.02 -10.68
CA GLY A 212 -22.30 -2.33 -10.46
C GLY A 212 -21.29 -2.32 -9.32
N THR A 213 -20.38 -3.29 -9.31
CA THR A 213 -19.35 -3.43 -8.28
C THR A 213 -18.04 -3.86 -8.93
N SER A 214 -16.94 -3.20 -8.55
CA SER A 214 -15.58 -3.67 -8.89
C SER A 214 -14.97 -4.44 -7.73
N GLY A 215 -14.22 -5.49 -8.04
CA GLY A 215 -13.51 -6.35 -7.10
C GLY A 215 -13.25 -7.74 -7.70
N ARG A 216 -12.53 -8.63 -7.02
CA ARG A 216 -11.98 -8.51 -5.66
C ARG A 216 -10.61 -7.84 -5.67
N HIS A 217 -10.56 -6.58 -5.23
CA HIS A 217 -9.33 -5.79 -5.22
C HIS A 217 -8.36 -6.28 -4.14
N THR A 218 -7.07 -6.27 -4.48
CA THR A 218 -5.96 -6.43 -3.54
C THR A 218 -5.06 -5.21 -3.64
N ILE A 219 -4.93 -4.48 -2.52
CA ILE A 219 -4.19 -3.23 -2.46
C ILE A 219 -3.07 -3.37 -1.41
N TYR A 220 -1.82 -3.35 -1.87
CA TYR A 220 -0.65 -3.35 -1.02
C TYR A 220 -0.30 -1.92 -0.61
N VAL A 221 -0.41 -1.62 0.68
CA VAL A 221 0.03 -0.34 1.26
C VAL A 221 1.50 -0.50 1.65
N THR A 222 2.39 0.26 1.02
CA THR A 222 3.83 0.24 1.25
C THR A 222 4.28 1.50 1.99
N LEU A 223 5.54 1.56 2.46
CA LEU A 223 6.08 2.77 3.09
C LEU A 223 6.33 3.87 2.05
N ASP A 224 6.79 3.46 0.87
CA ASP A 224 7.07 4.28 -0.31
C ASP A 224 7.09 3.38 -1.57
N THR A 225 7.48 3.93 -2.72
CA THR A 225 7.64 3.17 -3.96
C THR A 225 8.69 2.04 -3.79
N PRO A 226 8.35 0.79 -4.17
CA PRO A 226 9.29 -0.33 -4.18
C PRO A 226 10.55 -0.03 -5.02
N LYS A 227 11.69 -0.59 -4.61
CA LYS A 227 13.00 -0.28 -5.22
C LYS A 227 13.60 -1.51 -5.89
N ASN A 228 14.22 -1.31 -7.06
CA ASN A 228 14.96 -2.34 -7.79
C ASN A 228 16.33 -1.79 -8.22
N GLU A 229 17.41 -2.34 -7.68
CA GLU A 229 18.79 -1.91 -7.95
C GLU A 229 19.54 -2.97 -8.80
N GLY A 230 18.80 -3.87 -9.45
CA GLY A 230 19.37 -4.92 -10.29
C GLY A 230 20.02 -6.08 -9.54
N LYS A 231 19.97 -6.11 -8.20
CA LYS A 231 20.52 -7.22 -7.42
C LYS A 231 19.62 -8.45 -7.50
N GLN A 232 20.15 -9.59 -7.09
CA GLN A 232 19.45 -10.88 -7.22
C GLN A 232 18.14 -10.94 -6.42
N GLU A 233 18.12 -10.37 -5.23
CA GLU A 233 16.94 -10.26 -4.36
C GLU A 233 15.96 -9.16 -4.83
N ASP A 234 16.32 -8.35 -5.81
CA ASP A 234 15.47 -7.27 -6.30
C ASP A 234 14.46 -7.79 -7.33
N GLY A 235 13.43 -6.99 -7.60
CA GLY A 235 12.32 -7.31 -8.51
C GLY A 235 11.03 -7.55 -7.74
N VAL A 236 9.96 -6.88 -8.16
CA VAL A 236 8.69 -6.77 -7.45
C VAL A 236 7.69 -7.78 -8.02
N THR A 237 7.76 -9.01 -7.49
CA THR A 237 6.81 -10.06 -7.85
C THR A 237 5.66 -10.10 -6.85
N LEU A 238 4.49 -10.57 -7.27
CA LEU A 238 3.34 -10.71 -6.38
C LEU A 238 3.68 -11.58 -5.16
N LYS A 239 4.40 -12.69 -5.34
CA LYS A 239 4.85 -13.55 -4.23
C LYS A 239 5.71 -12.80 -3.22
N ARG A 240 6.69 -12.02 -3.71
CA ARG A 240 7.64 -11.28 -2.87
C ARG A 240 6.97 -10.11 -2.16
N MET A 241 6.08 -9.39 -2.84
CA MET A 241 5.30 -8.30 -2.25
C MET A 241 4.41 -8.83 -1.12
N ASP A 242 3.65 -9.91 -1.36
CA ASP A 242 2.76 -10.48 -0.36
C ASP A 242 3.52 -10.87 0.91
N LYS A 243 4.64 -11.58 0.74
CA LYS A 243 5.49 -12.00 1.85
C LYS A 243 6.19 -10.83 2.54
N ALA A 244 6.65 -9.84 1.79
CA ALA A 244 7.30 -8.67 2.37
C ALA A 244 6.33 -7.85 3.24
N VAL A 245 5.11 -7.64 2.75
CA VAL A 245 4.04 -6.96 3.50
C VAL A 245 3.68 -7.73 4.76
N GLU A 246 3.55 -9.07 4.70
CA GLU A 246 3.35 -9.94 5.87
C GLU A 246 4.45 -9.74 6.92
N LEU A 247 5.73 -9.86 6.51
CA LEU A 247 6.87 -9.79 7.41
C LEU A 247 7.05 -8.40 8.03
N VAL A 248 6.84 -7.33 7.25
CA VAL A 248 7.01 -5.94 7.71
C VAL A 248 5.85 -5.47 8.56
N ALA A 249 4.61 -5.88 8.26
CA ALA A 249 3.44 -5.54 9.07
C ALA A 249 3.59 -6.03 10.52
N GLY A 250 4.30 -7.14 10.74
CA GLY A 250 4.65 -7.66 12.07
C GLY A 250 5.45 -6.69 12.94
N ALA A 251 6.21 -5.77 12.34
CA ALA A 251 6.97 -4.76 13.09
C ALA A 251 6.08 -3.72 13.77
N ARG A 252 4.82 -3.55 13.31
CA ARG A 252 3.85 -2.55 13.81
C ARG A 252 4.45 -1.15 13.93
N SER A 253 5.32 -0.80 13.01
CA SER A 253 6.04 0.47 13.00
C SER A 253 6.23 0.97 11.57
N THR A 254 6.36 2.27 11.43
CA THR A 254 6.76 2.94 10.19
C THR A 254 8.18 3.53 10.27
N ASP A 255 8.86 3.34 11.40
CA ASP A 255 10.26 3.70 11.60
C ASP A 255 11.17 2.67 10.89
N PRO A 256 11.94 3.08 9.87
CA PRO A 256 12.78 2.16 9.12
C PRO A 256 13.78 1.37 9.97
N HIS A 257 14.36 1.96 11.02
CA HIS A 257 15.30 1.24 11.89
C HIS A 257 14.60 0.17 12.72
N LYS A 258 13.37 0.42 13.19
CA LYS A 258 12.57 -0.58 13.92
C LYS A 258 12.12 -1.72 13.00
N ILE A 259 11.81 -1.42 11.74
CA ILE A 259 11.45 -2.43 10.74
C ILE A 259 12.65 -3.33 10.45
N VAL A 260 13.82 -2.75 10.17
CA VAL A 260 15.04 -3.53 9.92
C VAL A 260 15.39 -4.38 11.15
N ALA A 261 15.37 -3.81 12.36
CA ALA A 261 15.61 -4.55 13.59
C ALA A 261 14.63 -5.72 13.76
N HIS A 262 13.32 -5.50 13.51
CA HIS A 262 12.30 -6.54 13.59
C HIS A 262 12.55 -7.68 12.61
N LEU A 263 12.93 -7.37 11.36
CA LEU A 263 13.22 -8.38 10.35
C LEU A 263 14.47 -9.19 10.69
N MET A 264 15.52 -8.51 11.18
CA MET A 264 16.77 -9.17 11.58
C MET A 264 16.56 -10.07 12.80
N ALA A 265 15.74 -9.66 13.76
CA ALA A 265 15.40 -10.45 14.95
C ALA A 265 14.64 -11.76 14.65
N LYS A 266 14.17 -11.98 13.41
CA LYS A 266 13.63 -13.28 12.99
C LYS A 266 14.72 -14.35 12.85
N PHE A 267 15.99 -13.95 12.79
CA PHE A 267 17.15 -14.82 12.66
C PHE A 267 18.02 -14.64 13.91
N GLU A 268 17.72 -15.40 14.96
CA GLU A 268 18.41 -15.31 16.26
C GLU A 268 19.91 -15.61 16.14
N PHE A 269 20.29 -16.51 15.24
CA PHE A 269 21.66 -16.90 14.94
C PHE A 269 21.84 -17.13 13.44
N TYR A 270 23.08 -17.09 12.96
CA TYR A 270 23.45 -17.63 11.65
C TYR A 270 23.84 -19.09 11.75
N THR A 271 23.86 -19.80 10.62
CA THR A 271 24.44 -21.14 10.53
C THR A 271 25.40 -21.26 9.35
N LEU A 272 26.48 -22.00 9.57
CA LEU A 272 27.41 -22.44 8.51
C LEU A 272 27.15 -23.91 8.13
N GLU A 273 26.29 -24.61 8.86
CA GLU A 273 25.97 -26.01 8.60
C GLU A 273 24.74 -26.13 7.71
N ARG A 274 24.79 -27.12 6.81
CA ARG A 274 23.68 -27.46 5.94
C ARG A 274 22.54 -28.09 6.76
N ASP A 275 21.35 -27.56 6.62
CA ASP A 275 20.14 -28.14 7.21
C ASP A 275 19.38 -28.99 6.18
N PRO A 276 19.21 -30.31 6.40
CA PRO A 276 18.54 -31.19 5.45
C PRO A 276 17.06 -30.86 5.23
N ALA A 277 16.40 -30.13 6.13
CA ALA A 277 15.01 -29.69 5.97
C ALA A 277 14.85 -28.61 4.88
N VAL A 278 15.92 -27.86 4.56
CA VAL A 278 15.91 -26.93 3.42
C VAL A 278 16.23 -27.71 2.15
N PRO A 279 15.48 -27.60 1.04
CA PRO A 279 15.81 -28.28 -0.20
C PRO A 279 17.21 -27.92 -0.77
N ALA A 280 17.98 -28.92 -1.21
CA ALA A 280 19.35 -28.76 -1.70
C ALA A 280 19.49 -27.75 -2.86
N LYS A 281 18.45 -27.63 -3.70
CA LYS A 281 18.39 -26.66 -4.80
C LYS A 281 18.58 -25.20 -4.37
N TYR A 282 18.28 -24.87 -3.11
CA TYR A 282 18.45 -23.52 -2.58
C TYR A 282 19.88 -23.22 -2.11
N LYS A 283 20.78 -24.22 -2.04
CA LYS A 283 22.17 -24.07 -1.60
C LYS A 283 22.30 -23.38 -0.22
N HIS A 284 21.41 -23.71 0.70
CA HIS A 284 21.57 -23.33 2.11
C HIS A 284 22.91 -23.86 2.64
N PRO A 285 23.59 -23.14 3.55
CA PRO A 285 23.14 -21.89 4.19
C PRO A 285 23.48 -20.61 3.42
N THR A 286 24.25 -20.70 2.32
CA THR A 286 24.69 -19.54 1.53
C THR A 286 23.55 -18.86 0.74
N TYR A 287 22.58 -19.65 0.29
CA TYR A 287 21.55 -19.25 -0.66
C TYR A 287 22.08 -18.67 -1.99
N PHE A 288 23.28 -19.08 -2.42
CA PHE A 288 23.87 -18.74 -3.73
C PHE A 288 23.29 -19.58 -4.89
N ASN A 289 21.97 -19.58 -5.01
CA ASN A 289 21.21 -20.27 -6.05
C ASN A 289 20.79 -19.30 -7.16
N ASN A 290 20.09 -19.77 -8.20
CA ASN A 290 19.43 -18.94 -9.23
C ASN A 290 17.89 -18.96 -9.09
N LEU A 291 17.39 -19.37 -7.92
CA LEU A 291 15.99 -19.58 -7.58
C LEU A 291 15.45 -18.46 -6.67
N GLY A 292 15.95 -17.24 -6.86
CA GLY A 292 15.59 -16.08 -6.03
C GLY A 292 16.65 -15.64 -5.04
N GLY A 293 17.83 -16.25 -5.02
CA GLY A 293 18.91 -15.88 -4.10
C GLY A 293 18.50 -16.23 -2.67
N ALA A 294 18.50 -15.24 -1.77
CA ALA A 294 18.15 -15.42 -0.37
C ALA A 294 16.62 -15.48 -0.09
N TRP A 295 15.76 -15.19 -1.07
CA TRP A 295 14.29 -15.23 -0.88
C TRP A 295 13.70 -16.55 -0.35
N PRO A 296 14.21 -17.76 -0.70
CA PRO A 296 13.73 -19.00 -0.11
C PRO A 296 13.88 -19.07 1.42
N MET A 297 14.68 -18.20 2.04
CA MET A 297 14.68 -18.05 3.51
C MET A 297 13.30 -17.68 4.06
N ALA A 298 12.42 -17.05 3.27
CA ALA A 298 11.07 -16.71 3.70
C ALA A 298 10.21 -17.94 4.08
N ASP A 299 10.49 -19.10 3.47
CA ASP A 299 9.83 -20.38 3.75
C ASP A 299 10.60 -21.20 4.82
N HIS A 300 11.80 -20.76 5.18
CA HIS A 300 12.76 -21.51 5.99
C HIS A 300 13.41 -20.64 7.08
N ILE A 301 12.66 -19.65 7.60
CA ILE A 301 13.16 -18.73 8.63
C ILE A 301 13.78 -19.50 9.82
N PRO A 302 13.17 -20.58 10.36
CA PRO A 302 13.74 -21.31 11.49
C PRO A 302 15.09 -21.99 11.20
N GLN A 303 15.38 -22.35 9.93
CA GLN A 303 16.65 -22.97 9.53
C GLN A 303 17.76 -21.94 9.28
N THR A 304 17.42 -20.65 9.35
CA THR A 304 18.31 -19.50 9.17
C THR A 304 19.19 -19.60 7.91
N GLY A 305 20.29 -18.86 7.85
CA GLY A 305 21.31 -18.93 6.81
C GLY A 305 22.62 -18.36 7.33
N GLU A 306 23.60 -18.20 6.44
CA GLU A 306 24.82 -17.47 6.77
C GLU A 306 24.52 -15.98 6.97
N CYS A 307 25.39 -15.26 7.67
CA CYS A 307 25.23 -13.83 7.93
C CYS A 307 24.94 -13.03 6.65
N GLN A 308 25.64 -13.36 5.54
CA GLN A 308 25.44 -12.69 4.24
C GLN A 308 24.07 -12.99 3.60
N ALA A 309 23.53 -14.20 3.80
CA ALA A 309 22.23 -14.58 3.25
C ALA A 309 21.10 -13.84 3.98
N ILE A 310 21.19 -13.75 5.31
CA ILE A 310 20.24 -13.02 6.16
C ILE A 310 20.16 -11.56 5.73
N VAL A 311 21.29 -10.86 5.62
CA VAL A 311 21.30 -9.43 5.25
C VAL A 311 20.82 -9.19 3.82
N ARG A 312 21.11 -10.10 2.88
CA ARG A 312 20.58 -10.04 1.51
C ARG A 312 19.06 -10.20 1.50
N PHE A 313 18.53 -11.16 2.25
CA PHE A 313 17.10 -11.40 2.38
C PHE A 313 16.39 -10.19 2.97
N VAL A 314 16.87 -9.67 4.11
CA VAL A 314 16.27 -8.49 4.76
C VAL A 314 16.33 -7.27 3.85
N ARG A 315 17.45 -7.05 3.14
CA ARG A 315 17.53 -6.01 2.10
C ARG A 315 16.44 -6.20 1.03
N GLY A 316 16.28 -7.42 0.51
CA GLY A 316 15.23 -7.76 -0.45
C GLY A 316 13.83 -7.38 0.05
N VAL A 317 13.50 -7.78 1.28
CA VAL A 317 12.20 -7.50 1.92
C VAL A 317 11.94 -6.00 2.05
N ILE A 318 12.87 -5.22 2.61
CA ILE A 318 12.64 -3.79 2.82
C ILE A 318 12.54 -3.01 1.50
N LYS A 319 13.16 -3.50 0.42
CA LYS A 319 13.05 -2.89 -0.91
C LYS A 319 11.67 -3.13 -1.54
N GLN A 320 11.01 -4.26 -1.28
CA GLN A 320 9.65 -4.52 -1.76
C GLN A 320 8.62 -3.52 -1.21
N VAL A 321 8.77 -3.11 0.05
CA VAL A 321 7.84 -2.18 0.69
C VAL A 321 8.30 -0.72 0.59
N GLY A 322 9.31 -0.43 -0.23
CA GLY A 322 9.85 0.90 -0.41
C GLY A 322 10.39 1.53 0.88
N CYS A 323 11.00 0.75 1.78
CA CYS A 323 11.51 1.27 3.04
C CYS A 323 12.49 2.45 2.79
N PRO A 324 12.24 3.64 3.37
CA PRO A 324 13.14 4.78 3.24
C PRO A 324 14.50 4.50 3.86
N GLY A 325 15.55 5.14 3.34
CA GLY A 325 16.93 4.94 3.79
C GLY A 325 17.82 4.23 2.78
N LYS A 326 19.12 4.27 3.05
CA LYS A 326 20.17 3.59 2.28
C LYS A 326 20.48 2.25 2.94
N ALA A 327 20.50 1.18 2.14
CA ALA A 327 20.66 -0.19 2.62
C ALA A 327 21.75 -0.89 1.83
N ASP A 328 22.95 -0.96 2.40
CA ASP A 328 24.11 -1.57 1.77
C ASP A 328 24.42 -2.90 2.46
N THR A 329 24.66 -3.94 1.67
CA THR A 329 25.19 -5.21 2.19
C THR A 329 26.71 -5.09 2.22
N VAL A 330 27.30 -5.15 3.41
CA VAL A 330 28.74 -4.99 3.63
C VAL A 330 29.29 -6.18 4.39
N VAL A 331 30.59 -6.40 4.30
CA VAL A 331 31.32 -7.34 5.14
C VAL A 331 32.29 -6.57 6.01
N VAL A 332 32.38 -6.94 7.29
CA VAL A 332 33.23 -6.31 8.29
C VAL A 332 34.15 -7.37 8.90
N TRP A 333 35.44 -7.06 8.98
CA TRP A 333 36.43 -8.00 9.52
C TRP A 333 37.61 -7.25 10.13
N SER A 334 38.53 -7.97 10.75
CA SER A 334 39.84 -7.47 11.16
C SER A 334 40.93 -8.31 10.52
N ASP A 335 42.06 -7.69 10.20
CA ASP A 335 43.20 -8.36 9.57
C ASP A 335 44.42 -8.31 10.51
N PRO A 336 45.13 -9.42 10.74
CA PRO A 336 46.30 -9.44 11.61
C PRO A 336 47.41 -8.48 11.16
N ASN A 337 47.48 -8.18 9.87
CA ASN A 337 48.47 -7.28 9.28
C ASN A 337 48.06 -5.81 9.33
N VAL A 338 46.86 -5.50 9.83
CA VAL A 338 46.35 -4.12 9.94
C VAL A 338 46.15 -3.77 11.41
N ASN A 339 47.06 -2.95 11.94
CA ASN A 339 47.05 -2.49 13.34
C ASN A 339 46.93 -3.65 14.36
N GLY A 340 47.58 -4.78 14.07
CA GLY A 340 47.50 -6.00 14.89
C GLY A 340 46.07 -6.51 15.08
N GLY A 341 45.20 -6.38 14.07
CA GLY A 341 43.80 -6.81 14.16
C GLY A 341 42.89 -5.91 14.99
N ARG A 342 43.36 -4.75 15.46
CA ARG A 342 42.53 -3.84 16.27
C ARG A 342 41.58 -2.97 15.46
N LYS A 343 41.89 -2.75 14.18
CA LYS A 343 41.08 -1.89 13.30
C LYS A 343 40.09 -2.74 12.51
N ALA A 344 38.81 -2.38 12.56
CA ALA A 344 37.84 -2.92 11.65
C ALA A 344 38.07 -2.44 10.20
N LEU A 345 37.93 -3.38 9.28
CA LEU A 345 37.90 -3.18 7.84
C LEU A 345 36.49 -3.46 7.35
N GLU A 346 36.07 -2.73 6.32
CA GLU A 346 34.74 -2.86 5.73
C GLU A 346 34.85 -2.78 4.21
N SER A 347 34.05 -3.59 3.53
CA SER A 347 33.86 -3.50 2.08
C SER A 347 32.42 -3.86 1.70
N GLU A 348 31.97 -3.40 0.54
CA GLU A 348 30.72 -3.87 -0.02
C GLU A 348 30.82 -5.36 -0.34
N TRP A 349 29.76 -6.11 0.00
CA TRP A 349 29.69 -7.53 -0.31
C TRP A 349 29.79 -7.77 -1.82
N GLY A 350 30.61 -8.73 -2.22
CA GLY A 350 30.89 -9.06 -3.62
C GLY A 350 32.03 -8.27 -4.26
N LYS A 351 32.58 -7.24 -3.60
CA LYS A 351 33.75 -6.48 -4.07
C LYS A 351 35.08 -6.93 -3.44
N GLY A 352 35.11 -8.14 -2.86
CA GLY A 352 36.22 -8.64 -2.06
C GLY A 352 36.12 -8.21 -0.59
N GLY A 353 37.02 -8.72 0.26
CA GLY A 353 37.03 -8.49 1.70
C GLY A 353 37.04 -9.77 2.52
N GLY A 354 37.13 -9.62 3.83
CA GLY A 354 37.32 -10.73 4.77
C GLY A 354 38.73 -11.32 4.76
N LEU A 355 38.92 -12.39 5.53
CA LEU A 355 40.19 -13.08 5.71
C LEU A 355 40.50 -14.16 4.65
N HIS A 356 39.75 -14.17 3.54
CA HIS A 356 39.95 -15.14 2.47
C HIS A 356 41.39 -15.07 1.92
N GLY A 357 42.15 -16.15 2.12
CA GLY A 357 43.53 -16.27 1.64
C GLY A 357 44.59 -15.61 2.55
N VAL A 358 44.20 -15.01 3.68
CA VAL A 358 45.14 -14.47 4.67
C VAL A 358 45.81 -15.62 5.40
N LYS A 359 47.05 -15.92 5.04
CA LYS A 359 47.84 -17.05 5.55
C LYS A 359 49.29 -16.64 5.81
N LYS A 360 49.95 -17.35 6.73
CA LYS A 360 51.40 -17.31 6.93
C LYS A 360 51.95 -18.72 7.07
N VAL A 361 53.24 -18.92 6.79
CA VAL A 361 53.92 -20.21 6.98
C VAL A 361 54.85 -20.11 8.17
N VAL A 362 54.71 -21.00 9.13
CA VAL A 362 55.55 -21.11 10.33
C VAL A 362 55.96 -22.57 10.48
N ASP A 363 57.27 -22.83 10.53
CA ASP A 363 57.85 -24.17 10.62
C ASP A 363 57.29 -25.15 9.58
N GLY A 364 57.17 -24.69 8.33
CA GLY A 364 56.62 -25.47 7.22
C GLY A 364 55.11 -25.71 7.28
N LYS A 365 54.40 -25.25 8.32
CA LYS A 365 52.94 -25.34 8.43
C LYS A 365 52.26 -24.05 8.01
N THR A 366 51.18 -24.18 7.23
CA THR A 366 50.34 -23.03 6.84
C THR A 366 49.35 -22.71 7.94
N TRP A 367 49.39 -21.49 8.44
CA TRP A 367 48.42 -20.94 9.38
C TRP A 367 47.46 -20.02 8.64
N TYR A 368 46.17 -20.11 8.96
CA TYR A 368 45.11 -19.30 8.36
C TYR A 368 44.56 -18.32 9.40
N ALA A 369 44.30 -17.08 9.00
CA ALA A 369 43.63 -16.12 9.87
C ALA A 369 42.12 -16.41 9.91
N ALA A 370 41.51 -16.31 11.08
CA ALA A 370 40.07 -16.47 11.25
C ALA A 370 39.55 -15.65 12.43
N LEU A 371 38.27 -15.29 12.38
CA LEU A 371 37.51 -14.69 13.47
C LEU A 371 36.78 -15.80 14.22
N ALA A 372 37.23 -16.07 15.44
CA ALA A 372 36.65 -17.11 16.30
C ALA A 372 35.49 -16.54 17.12
N ASP A 373 34.34 -17.20 17.11
CA ASP A 373 33.17 -16.82 17.90
C ASP A 373 33.15 -17.42 19.32
N ARG A 374 33.78 -18.59 19.51
CA ARG A 374 33.79 -19.34 20.77
C ARG A 374 34.55 -18.62 21.88
N ASN A 375 33.99 -18.65 23.09
CA ASN A 375 34.63 -18.20 24.33
C ASN A 375 34.56 -19.32 25.39
N PRO A 376 35.65 -19.64 26.11
CA PRO A 376 37.03 -19.16 25.92
C PRO A 376 37.82 -19.97 24.88
N ILE A 377 38.89 -19.36 24.34
CA ILE A 377 39.93 -20.04 23.56
C ILE A 377 41.34 -19.66 24.05
N ARG A 378 42.29 -20.57 23.89
CA ARG A 378 43.71 -20.44 24.29
C ARG A 378 44.65 -20.91 23.18
N ASN A 379 45.87 -20.38 23.16
CA ASN A 379 46.94 -20.88 22.28
C ASN A 379 47.20 -22.37 22.55
N GLY A 380 47.40 -23.15 21.49
CA GLY A 380 47.56 -24.61 21.51
C GLY A 380 46.26 -25.41 21.65
N GLN A 381 45.13 -24.76 21.95
CA GLN A 381 43.86 -25.46 22.11
C GLN A 381 43.38 -26.03 20.77
N THR A 382 42.89 -27.27 20.81
CA THR A 382 42.46 -28.00 19.63
C THR A 382 40.97 -28.33 19.71
N PHE A 383 40.26 -28.16 18.60
CA PHE A 383 38.83 -28.32 18.45
C PHE A 383 38.53 -29.25 17.27
N ARG A 384 37.41 -29.95 17.31
CA ARG A 384 36.78 -30.50 16.10
C ARG A 384 36.08 -29.37 15.34
N PRO A 385 35.87 -29.47 14.01
CA PRO A 385 35.24 -28.41 13.22
C PRO A 385 33.92 -27.87 13.82
N LYS A 386 33.04 -28.75 14.32
CA LYS A 386 31.76 -28.36 14.93
C LYS A 386 31.87 -27.70 16.32
N GLN A 387 33.07 -27.69 16.90
CA GLN A 387 33.29 -27.13 18.24
C GLN A 387 33.73 -25.67 18.18
N ILE A 388 33.98 -25.07 17.03
CA ILE A 388 34.36 -23.66 16.94
C ILE A 388 33.85 -23.05 15.64
N GLY A 389 33.19 -21.89 15.72
CA GLY A 389 32.89 -21.11 14.53
C GLY A 389 34.10 -20.28 14.14
N LEU A 390 34.57 -20.49 12.92
CA LEU A 390 35.64 -19.72 12.29
C LEU A 390 35.06 -18.95 11.11
N ASN A 391 35.05 -17.63 11.20
CA ASN A 391 34.52 -16.75 10.19
C ASN A 391 35.64 -15.96 9.51
N ASN A 392 35.40 -15.57 8.25
CA ASN A 392 36.29 -14.65 7.54
C ASN A 392 35.88 -13.19 7.70
N PHE A 393 34.62 -12.94 8.06
CA PHE A 393 33.99 -11.64 8.24
C PHE A 393 32.64 -11.81 8.94
N GLU A 394 32.04 -10.71 9.39
CA GLU A 394 30.62 -10.59 9.67
C GLU A 394 29.95 -9.79 8.55
N ALA A 395 28.88 -10.32 7.95
CA ALA A 395 28.11 -9.55 6.98
C ALA A 395 27.06 -8.72 7.71
N CYS A 396 26.98 -7.43 7.36
CA CYS A 396 26.01 -6.51 7.94
C CYS A 396 25.14 -5.89 6.85
N LEU A 397 23.90 -5.59 7.22
CA LEU A 397 23.12 -4.57 6.54
C LEU A 397 23.52 -3.22 7.16
N ARG A 398 24.39 -2.47 6.48
CA ARG A 398 24.68 -1.09 6.83
C ARG A 398 23.50 -0.25 6.37
N PHE A 399 22.75 0.26 7.33
CA PHE A 399 21.50 0.95 7.08
C PHE A 399 21.54 2.37 7.63
N GLU A 400 21.20 3.34 6.79
CA GLU A 400 21.22 4.76 7.13
C GLU A 400 19.89 5.44 6.80
N HIS A 401 19.29 6.07 7.80
CA HIS A 401 18.06 6.85 7.65
C HIS A 401 18.04 8.02 8.65
N ASN A 402 17.63 9.21 8.20
CA ASN A 402 17.57 10.43 9.02
C ASN A 402 18.85 10.73 9.82
N GLY A 403 20.01 10.55 9.18
CA GLY A 403 21.32 10.78 9.80
C GLY A 403 21.77 9.71 10.80
N VAL A 404 20.94 8.72 11.11
CA VAL A 404 21.29 7.58 11.94
C VAL A 404 21.80 6.45 11.06
N LYS A 405 23.00 5.96 11.36
CA LYS A 405 23.63 4.82 10.70
C LYS A 405 23.79 3.69 11.70
N LYS A 406 23.39 2.48 11.32
CA LYS A 406 23.57 1.25 12.11
C LYS A 406 24.06 0.11 11.22
N TYR A 407 24.73 -0.84 11.84
CA TYR A 407 25.19 -2.09 11.23
C TYR A 407 24.38 -3.23 11.85
N TYR A 408 23.48 -3.81 11.08
CA TYR A 408 22.71 -4.96 11.51
C TYR A 408 23.44 -6.23 11.06
N GLY A 409 24.09 -6.94 11.98
CA GLY A 409 24.78 -8.20 11.71
C GLY A 409 23.79 -9.33 11.42
N GLY A 410 24.09 -10.15 10.43
CA GLY A 410 23.25 -11.28 10.03
C GLY A 410 23.29 -12.39 11.09
N GLY A 411 22.43 -12.29 12.10
CA GLY A 411 22.40 -13.23 13.22
C GLY A 411 23.45 -12.95 14.31
N ALA A 412 24.02 -11.73 14.33
CA ALA A 412 25.05 -11.35 15.30
C ALA A 412 24.68 -10.16 16.20
N GLY A 413 23.77 -9.27 15.79
CA GLY A 413 23.34 -8.11 16.60
C GLY A 413 23.18 -6.80 15.83
N VAL A 414 23.10 -5.69 16.55
CA VAL A 414 23.01 -4.34 15.99
C VAL A 414 24.09 -3.47 16.60
N TYR A 415 24.84 -2.77 15.75
CA TYR A 415 26.05 -2.05 16.11
C TYR A 415 26.04 -0.62 15.54
N ASP A 416 26.79 0.27 16.17
CA ASP A 416 26.83 1.70 15.79
C ASP A 416 27.99 2.01 14.86
N SER A 417 28.98 1.13 14.81
CA SER A 417 30.18 1.28 13.98
C SER A 417 30.71 -0.08 13.51
N PRO A 418 31.51 -0.14 12.44
CA PRO A 418 32.17 -1.38 12.04
C PRO A 418 33.15 -1.88 13.11
N GLN A 419 33.67 -1.00 13.96
CA GLN A 419 34.54 -1.39 15.06
C GLN A 419 33.81 -2.23 16.11
N GLU A 420 32.57 -1.84 16.44
CA GLU A 420 31.73 -2.59 17.38
C GLU A 420 31.30 -3.95 16.81
N VAL A 421 31.16 -4.07 15.48
CA VAL A 421 30.84 -5.37 14.84
C VAL A 421 31.89 -6.44 15.17
N LEU A 422 33.16 -6.07 15.39
CA LEU A 422 34.20 -7.04 15.79
C LEU A 422 33.88 -7.73 17.13
N HIS A 423 33.05 -7.11 17.98
CA HIS A 423 32.58 -7.71 19.24
C HIS A 423 31.57 -8.85 19.02
N ALA A 424 31.08 -9.06 17.79
CA ALA A 424 30.40 -10.31 17.43
C ALA A 424 31.31 -11.53 17.63
N PHE A 425 32.63 -11.32 17.50
CA PHE A 425 33.64 -12.36 17.64
C PHE A 425 34.27 -12.33 19.03
N TYR A 426 34.83 -13.45 19.46
CA TYR A 426 35.64 -13.51 20.66
C TYR A 426 37.07 -13.02 20.37
N ALA A 427 37.68 -13.47 19.27
CA ALA A 427 39.04 -13.11 18.93
C ALA A 427 39.36 -13.27 17.44
N LEU A 428 40.37 -12.53 16.97
CA LEU A 428 41.12 -12.81 15.75
C LEU A 428 42.26 -13.78 16.08
N VAL A 429 42.36 -14.87 15.32
CA VAL A 429 43.30 -15.96 15.57
C VAL A 429 44.01 -16.43 14.31
N TRP A 430 45.19 -17.00 14.51
CA TRP A 430 45.82 -17.90 13.55
C TRP A 430 45.50 -19.35 13.91
N VAL A 431 45.07 -20.14 12.93
CA VAL A 431 44.73 -21.56 13.11
C VAL A 431 45.45 -22.45 12.13
N THR A 432 45.62 -23.72 12.49
CA THR A 432 45.93 -24.79 11.53
C THR A 432 44.78 -25.78 11.46
N PHE A 433 44.62 -26.38 10.28
CA PHE A 433 43.75 -27.52 10.06
C PHE A 433 44.64 -28.75 9.92
N ASP A 434 44.52 -29.70 10.83
CA ASP A 434 45.33 -30.91 10.90
C ASP A 434 44.40 -32.14 10.98
N VAL A 435 44.86 -33.31 10.54
CA VAL A 435 44.15 -34.59 10.75
C VAL A 435 44.87 -35.36 11.85
N ASN A 436 44.16 -35.77 12.89
CA ASN A 436 44.76 -36.52 14.00
C ASN A 436 45.03 -37.99 13.63
N ALA A 437 45.73 -38.73 14.50
CA ALA A 437 46.08 -40.13 14.27
C ALA A 437 44.86 -41.06 14.05
N ALA A 438 43.68 -40.65 14.51
CA ALA A 438 42.42 -41.37 14.32
C ALA A 438 41.69 -40.94 13.04
N GLY A 439 42.32 -40.16 12.15
CA GLY A 439 41.75 -39.70 10.89
C GLY A 439 40.73 -38.57 11.02
N ASN A 440 40.57 -37.96 12.20
CA ASN A 440 39.60 -36.88 12.40
C ASN A 440 40.25 -35.52 12.13
N GLU A 441 39.51 -34.65 11.44
CA GLU A 441 39.88 -33.24 11.28
C GLU A 441 39.90 -32.51 12.62
N THR A 442 40.90 -31.66 12.78
CA THR A 442 41.14 -30.86 13.96
C THR A 442 41.56 -29.45 13.59
N ILE A 443 41.14 -28.50 14.41
CA ILE A 443 41.46 -27.08 14.30
C ILE A 443 42.27 -26.72 15.53
N THR A 444 43.52 -26.29 15.36
CA THR A 444 44.36 -25.85 16.48
C THR A 444 44.53 -24.34 16.44
N ILE A 445 44.20 -23.66 17.54
CA ILE A 445 44.52 -22.24 17.73
C ILE A 445 46.02 -22.12 17.94
N ARG A 446 46.73 -21.54 16.99
CA ARG A 446 48.18 -21.35 17.11
C ARG A 446 48.53 -20.09 17.87
N GLU A 447 47.82 -19.02 17.57
CA GLU A 447 48.09 -17.69 18.11
C GLU A 447 46.79 -16.87 18.17
N ILE A 448 46.55 -16.22 19.30
CA ILE A 448 45.49 -15.22 19.45
C ILE A 448 46.11 -13.85 19.18
N VAL A 449 45.68 -13.21 18.09
CA VAL A 449 46.20 -11.93 17.63
C VAL A 449 45.57 -10.78 18.42
N GLN A 450 44.25 -10.80 18.56
CA GLN A 450 43.49 -9.77 19.27
C GLN A 450 42.21 -10.39 19.86
N ARG A 451 41.86 -9.99 21.08
CA ARG A 451 40.58 -10.35 21.73
C ARG A 451 39.61 -9.18 21.63
N TYR A 452 38.34 -9.46 21.36
CA TYR A 452 37.27 -8.44 21.27
C TYR A 452 36.26 -8.55 22.41
N ARG A 453 36.11 -9.74 23.00
CA ARG A 453 35.26 -10.02 24.16
C ARG A 453 36.02 -10.72 25.27
#